data_AF-A0A951ELW2-F1
#
_entry.id   AF-A0A951ELW2-F1
#
_cell.length_a   1.000
_cell.length_b   1.000
_cell.length_c   1.000
_cell.angle_alpha   90.00
_cell.angle_beta   90.00
_cell.angle_gamma   90.00
#
_symmetry.space_group_name_H-M   'P 1'
#
loop_
_entity.id
_entity.type
_entity.pdbx_description
1 polymer ?
#
loop_
_entity_poly.entity_id
_entity_poly.type
_entity_poly.pdbx_seq_one_letter_code
_entity_poly.pdbx_strand_id
1 'polypeptide(L)' 'MPGSLHVRNLDDDLIARLKRRAARHGRSAEAEHREILRQALSSEIEPGFEELAAELRKLTGRRKQTPSQVLLREGRDER' A
#
# COMPACT_ATOMS: atom_id res chain seq x y z
N MET A 1 0.95 -15.67 -12.40
CA MET A 1 2.08 -16.62 -12.51
C MET A 1 2.79 -16.68 -11.18
N PRO A 2 3.25 -17.85 -10.69
CA PRO A 2 4.12 -17.89 -9.51
C PRO A 2 5.45 -17.20 -9.82
N GLY A 3 5.89 -16.29 -8.94
CA GLY A 3 7.19 -15.64 -9.02
C GLY A 3 8.17 -16.19 -7.98
N SER A 4 9.46 -16.17 -8.28
CA SER A 4 10.53 -16.48 -7.32
C SER A 4 11.31 -15.22 -6.96
N LEU A 5 11.68 -15.08 -5.69
CA LEU A 5 12.49 -13.99 -5.17
C LEU A 5 13.77 -14.57 -4.56
N HIS A 6 14.93 -14.06 -5.00
CA HIS A 6 16.22 -14.42 -4.43
C HIS A 6 16.86 -13.20 -3.79
N VAL A 7 17.09 -13.27 -2.48
CA VAL A 7 17.80 -12.23 -1.73
C VAL A 7 19.27 -12.65 -1.61
N ARG A 8 20.18 -11.80 -2.11
CA ARG A 8 21.63 -12.05 -2.09
C ARG A 8 22.29 -11.25 -0.96
N ASN A 9 23.49 -11.68 -0.55
CA ASN A 9 24.33 -11.00 0.44
C ASN A 9 23.62 -10.77 1.79
N LEU A 10 22.96 -11.80 2.32
CA LEU A 10 22.36 -11.78 3.66
C LEU A 10 23.41 -12.15 4.72
N ASP A 11 23.40 -11.41 5.83
CA ASP A 11 24.25 -11.72 6.98
C ASP A 11 23.90 -13.08 7.60
N ASP A 12 24.93 -13.83 8.00
CA ASP A 12 24.75 -15.15 8.61
C ASP A 12 23.91 -15.11 9.90
N ASP A 13 24.03 -14.06 10.71
CA ASP A 13 23.18 -13.86 11.89
C ASP A 13 21.71 -13.73 11.50
N LEU A 14 21.42 -12.99 10.42
CA LEU A 14 20.05 -12.80 9.94
C LEU A 14 19.45 -14.13 9.47
N ILE A 15 20.23 -14.94 8.75
CA ILE A 15 19.84 -16.30 8.34
C ILE A 15 19.59 -17.18 9.57
N ALA A 16 20.46 -17.13 10.58
CA ALA A 16 20.31 -17.91 11.81
C ALA A 16 19.07 -17.50 12.61
N ARG A 17 18.75 -16.20 12.67
CA ARG A 17 17.54 -15.68 13.30
C ARG A 17 16.28 -16.13 12.56
N LEU A 18 16.28 -16.06 11.22
CA LEU A 18 15.15 -16.53 10.41
C LEU A 18 14.89 -18.02 10.64
N LYS A 19 15.94 -18.87 10.61
CA LYS A 19 15.82 -20.31 10.86
C LYS A 19 15.27 -20.62 12.25
N ARG A 20 15.76 -19.93 13.30
CA ARG A 20 15.24 -20.08 14.68
C ARG A 20 13.76 -19.71 14.77
N ARG A 21 13.36 -18.62 14.13
CA ARG A 21 11.96 -18.18 14.09
C ARG A 21 11.08 -19.19 13.34
N ALA A 22 11.53 -19.68 12.19
CA ALA A 22 10.83 -20.69 11.41
C ALA A 22 10.61 -21.99 12.20
N ALA A 23 11.65 -22.46 12.91
CA ALA A 23 11.56 -23.64 13.78
C ALA A 23 10.52 -23.46 14.89
N ARG A 24 10.49 -22.27 15.52
CA ARG A 24 9.49 -21.93 16.55
C ARG A 24 8.06 -21.98 16.01
N HIS A 25 7.85 -21.59 14.76
CA HIS A 25 6.53 -21.60 14.11
C HIS A 25 6.21 -22.94 13.43
N GLY A 26 7.10 -23.94 13.49
CA GLY A 26 6.88 -25.23 12.84
C GLY A 26 6.86 -25.15 11.30
N ARG A 27 7.62 -24.21 10.71
CA ARG A 27 7.64 -23.94 9.26
C ARG A 27 9.07 -24.03 8.71
N SER A 28 9.17 -24.20 7.38
CA SER A 28 10.46 -24.05 6.70
C SER A 28 10.92 -22.59 6.70
N ALA A 29 12.22 -22.36 6.54
CA ALA A 29 12.77 -21.00 6.45
C ALA A 29 12.18 -20.19 5.29
N GLU A 30 11.90 -20.84 4.15
CA GLU A 30 11.23 -20.21 3.00
C GLU A 30 9.77 -19.85 3.34
N ALA A 31 9.03 -20.73 4.01
CA ALA A 31 7.66 -20.46 4.41
C ALA A 31 7.59 -19.30 5.42
N GLU A 32 8.52 -19.26 6.37
CA GLU A 32 8.63 -18.14 7.31
C GLU A 32 9.01 -16.83 6.61
N HIS A 33 9.94 -16.88 5.66
CA HIS A 33 10.31 -15.72 4.85
C HIS A 33 9.12 -15.16 4.08
N ARG A 34 8.33 -16.02 3.44
CA ARG A 34 7.10 -15.64 2.72
C ARG A 34 6.08 -15.01 3.65
N GLU A 35 5.93 -15.54 4.86
CA GLU A 35 5.01 -15.00 5.85
C GLU A 35 5.44 -13.61 6.33
N ILE A 36 6.74 -13.40 6.59
CA ILE A 36 7.28 -12.09 6.96
C ILE A 36 7.00 -11.07 5.86
N LEU A 37 7.25 -11.42 4.59
CA LEU A 37 6.96 -10.55 3.46
C LEU A 37 5.46 -10.22 3.37
N ARG A 38 4.58 -11.23 3.54
CA ARG A 38 3.14 -11.01 3.55
C ARG A 38 2.74 -10.03 4.65
N GLN A 39 3.23 -10.23 5.87
CA GLN A 39 2.90 -9.37 7.01
C GLN A 39 3.39 -7.94 6.80
N ALA A 40 4.64 -7.77 6.34
CA ALA A 40 5.21 -6.45 6.08
C ALA A 40 4.46 -5.67 5.00
N LEU A 41 4.05 -6.35 3.91
CA LEU A 41 3.29 -5.71 2.83
C LEU A 41 1.80 -5.57 3.16
N SER A 42 1.28 -6.35 4.11
CA SER A 42 -0.10 -6.20 4.59
C SER A 42 -0.26 -5.01 5.55
N SER A 43 0.83 -4.46 6.09
CA SER A 43 0.80 -3.17 6.80
C SER A 43 0.85 -1.97 5.85
N GLU A 44 1.18 -2.17 4.57
CA GLU A 44 1.07 -1.16 3.51
C GLU A 44 -0.33 -1.19 2.87
N ILE A 45 -1.38 -1.31 3.69
CA ILE A 45 -2.75 -1.07 3.19
C ILE A 45 -2.79 0.41 2.82
N GLU A 46 -2.79 0.69 1.52
CA GLU A 46 -3.12 2.02 1.03
C GLU A 46 -4.43 2.46 1.69
N PRO A 47 -4.52 3.74 2.13
CA PRO A 47 -5.73 4.24 2.76
C PRO A 47 -6.94 3.88 1.89
N GLY A 48 -7.98 3.35 2.53
CA GLY A 48 -9.20 3.01 1.81
C GLY A 48 -9.74 4.23 1.06
N PHE A 49 -10.57 4.00 0.03
CA PHE A 49 -11.13 5.08 -0.79
C PHE A 49 -11.68 6.24 0.05
N GLU A 50 -12.38 5.94 1.15
CA GLU A 50 -12.94 6.96 2.05
C GLU A 50 -11.88 7.79 2.79
N GLU A 51 -10.78 7.18 3.25
CA GLU A 51 -9.67 7.90 3.89
C GLU A 51 -8.97 8.82 2.88
N LEU A 52 -8.66 8.30 1.69
CA LEU A 52 -8.06 9.07 0.62
C LEU A 52 -8.97 10.23 0.19
N ALA A 53 -10.28 9.98 0.05
CA ALA A 53 -11.26 11.01 -0.29
C ALA A 53 -11.37 12.07 0.82
N ALA A 54 -11.33 11.68 2.10
CA ALA A 54 -11.31 12.62 3.22
C ALA A 54 -10.04 13.49 3.21
N GLU A 55 -8.88 12.93 2.90
CA GLU A 55 -7.63 13.67 2.75
C GLU A 55 -7.69 14.68 1.59
N LEU A 56 -8.16 14.25 0.41
CA LEU A 56 -8.34 15.12 -0.75
C LEU A 56 -9.31 16.28 -0.46
N ARG A 57 -10.39 16.04 0.28
CA ARG A 57 -11.32 17.10 0.73
C ARG A 57 -10.61 18.12 1.65
N LYS A 58 -9.75 17.66 2.56
CA LYS A 58 -8.94 18.57 3.41
C LYS A 58 -7.98 19.42 2.57
N LEU A 59 -7.26 18.80 1.63
CA LEU A 59 -6.30 19.48 0.76
C LEU A 59 -6.97 20.52 -0.15
N THR A 60 -8.18 20.23 -0.63
CA THR A 60 -8.91 21.10 -1.56
C THR A 60 -9.90 22.04 -0.89
N GLY A 61 -10.15 21.91 0.42
CA GLY A 61 -11.18 22.66 1.15
C GLY A 61 -10.99 24.19 1.19
N ARG A 62 -9.77 24.68 0.92
CA ARG A 62 -9.50 26.14 0.80
C ARG A 62 -9.85 26.70 -0.57
N ARG A 63 -10.12 25.86 -1.57
CA ARG A 63 -10.50 26.30 -2.92
C ARG A 63 -12.02 26.39 -3.01
N LYS A 64 -12.52 27.50 -3.54
CA LYS A 64 -13.94 27.60 -3.95
C LYS A 64 -14.15 26.67 -5.15
N GLN A 65 -14.85 25.57 -4.93
CA GLN A 65 -15.25 24.65 -6.00
C GLN A 65 -16.53 25.16 -6.66
N THR A 66 -16.54 25.24 -7.98
CA THR A 66 -17.74 25.54 -8.77
C THR A 66 -18.25 24.25 -9.39
N PRO A 67 -19.50 23.85 -9.14
CA PRO A 67 -20.08 22.70 -9.83
C PRO A 67 -19.96 22.87 -11.34
N SER A 68 -19.52 21.82 -12.04
CA SER A 68 -19.33 21.86 -13.49
C SER A 68 -20.58 22.28 -14.26
N GLN A 69 -21.76 21.94 -13.74
CA GLN A 69 -23.05 22.35 -14.32
C GLN A 69 -23.21 23.87 -14.42
N VAL A 70 -22.67 24.64 -13.47
CA VAL A 70 -22.71 26.11 -13.50
C VAL A 70 -21.85 26.63 -14.64
N LEU A 71 -20.61 26.14 -14.74
CA LEU A 71 -19.67 26.52 -15.81
C LEU A 71 -20.21 26.17 -17.21
N LEU A 72 -20.85 25.00 -17.33
CA LEU A 72 -21.46 24.55 -18.58
C LEU A 72 -22.67 25.40 -18.98
N ARG A 73 -23.38 25.98 -18.02
CA ARG A 73 -24.50 26.89 -18.27
C ARG A 73 -23.99 28.25 -18.72
N GLU A 74 -23.02 28.83 -18.01
CA GLU A 74 -22.37 30.09 -18.37
C GLU A 74 -21.86 30.06 -19.82
N GLY A 75 -21.12 29.01 -20.21
CA GLY A 75 -20.62 28.88 -21.58
C GLY A 75 -21.68 28.60 -22.64
N ARG A 76 -22.92 28.23 -22.27
CA ARG A 76 -24.06 28.14 -23.21
C ARG A 76 -24.73 29.50 -23.38
N ASP A 77 -24.85 30.26 -22.30
CA ASP A 77 -25.50 31.57 -22.28
C ASP A 77 -24.62 32.66 -22.95
N GLU A 78 -23.31 32.42 -23.10
CA GLU A 78 -22.34 33.28 -23.79
C GLU A 78 -22.26 33.08 -25.32
N ARG A 79 -23.00 32.13 -25.90
CA ARG A 79 -23.08 31.90 -27.36
C ARG A 79 -24.28 32.58 -27.99
#